data_AF-A0A521CE44-F1
#
_entry.id   AF-A0A521CE44-F1
#
_cell.length_a   1.000
_cell.length_b   1.000
_cell.length_c   1.000
_cell.angle_alpha   90.00
_cell.angle_beta   90.00
_cell.angle_gamma   90.00
#
_symmetry.space_group_name_H-M   'P 1'
#
loop_
_entity.id
_entity.type
_entity.pdbx_description
1 polymer ?
#
loop_
_entity_poly.entity_id
_entity_poly.type
_entity_poly.pdbx_seq_one_letter_code
_entity_poly.pdbx_strand_id
1 'polypeptide(L)'
;MVSSLRAILLGSNREDRPRPDPRLVAPPLCFLGVFVGYAVGVFEVLGGVVFLPWDAAVAGVLVAAILAYRGDGLAVAWVVVYAALLGYSADHYLLGLPGRPVVERIAALLGVDGLVYLGVQALVLGTLAWIGGTVAARVAAVVRDRRSTTEGE
;
A
#
# COMPACT_ATOMS: atom_id res chain seq x y z
N MET A 1 20.03 -15.46 12.22
CA MET A 1 18.74 -15.52 11.48
C MET A 1 17.79 -14.38 11.81
N VAL A 2 17.54 -14.04 13.08
CA VAL A 2 16.56 -12.99 13.49
C VAL A 2 16.81 -11.62 12.83
N SER A 3 18.08 -11.22 12.66
CA SER A 3 18.43 -9.95 12.00
C SER A 3 18.00 -9.88 10.52
N SER A 4 18.08 -10.99 9.79
CA SER A 4 17.73 -11.05 8.37
C SER A 4 16.21 -10.96 8.16
N LEU A 5 15.45 -11.68 8.98
CA LEU A 5 13.98 -11.66 8.96
C LEU A 5 13.44 -10.27 9.35
N ARG A 6 14.05 -9.64 10.36
CA ARG A 6 13.74 -8.26 10.75
C ARG A 6 14.01 -7.28 9.61
N ALA A 7 15.14 -7.43 8.92
CA ALA A 7 15.47 -6.57 7.78
C ALA A 7 14.52 -6.75 6.59
N ILE A 8 13.99 -7.96 6.36
CA ILE A 8 12.97 -8.21 5.33
C ILE A 8 11.63 -7.60 5.72
N LEU A 9 11.18 -7.84 6.96
CA LEU A 9 9.88 -7.39 7.44
C LEU A 9 9.81 -5.87 7.64
N LEU A 10 10.82 -5.29 8.29
CA LEU A 10 10.84 -3.88 8.65
C LEU A 10 11.70 -3.03 7.69
N GLY A 11 12.44 -3.65 6.77
CA GLY A 11 13.41 -2.96 5.92
C GLY A 11 14.72 -2.65 6.66
N SER A 12 15.73 -2.21 5.90
CA SER A 12 17.01 -1.78 6.46
C SER A 12 16.84 -0.51 7.31
N ASN A 13 17.48 -0.45 8.48
CA ASN A 13 17.55 0.77 9.28
C ASN A 13 18.62 1.67 8.64
N ARG A 14 18.20 2.63 7.80
CA ARG A 14 19.10 3.65 7.27
C ARG A 14 19.03 4.84 8.22
N GLU A 15 20.15 5.14 8.89
CA GLU A 15 20.27 6.25 9.85
C GLU A 15 20.03 7.62 9.19
N ASP A 16 20.18 7.73 7.87
CA ASP A 16 19.99 8.97 7.07
C ASP A 16 18.59 9.12 6.43
N ARG A 17 17.51 8.64 7.05
CA ARG A 17 16.18 8.84 6.47
C ARG A 17 15.70 10.30 6.56
N PRO A 18 15.13 10.86 5.49
CA PRO A 18 14.45 12.15 5.55
C PRO A 18 13.30 12.10 6.56
N ARG A 19 13.15 13.15 7.36
CA ARG A 19 12.01 13.34 8.27
C ARG A 19 10.94 14.20 7.58
N PRO A 20 9.64 13.87 7.74
CA PRO A 20 9.09 12.73 8.47
C PRO A 20 9.29 11.38 7.76
N ASP A 21 9.36 10.26 8.53
CA ASP A 21 9.64 8.93 7.97
C ASP A 21 8.48 8.50 7.03
N PRO A 22 8.75 8.30 5.73
CA PRO A 22 7.71 7.96 4.76
C PRO A 22 6.97 6.66 5.10
N ARG A 23 7.55 5.76 5.89
CA ARG A 23 6.88 4.52 6.34
C ARG A 23 5.69 4.76 7.24
N LEU A 24 5.76 5.82 8.04
CA LEU A 24 4.69 6.19 8.98
C LEU A 24 3.63 7.06 8.29
N VAL A 25 4.07 7.86 7.32
CA VAL A 25 3.21 8.83 6.64
C VAL A 25 2.47 8.20 5.45
N ALA A 26 3.06 7.21 4.76
CA ALA A 26 2.46 6.63 3.57
C ALA A 26 1.12 5.91 3.83
N PRO A 27 0.95 5.08 4.87
CA PRO A 27 -0.35 4.45 5.13
C PRO A 27 -1.51 5.45 5.33
N PRO A 28 -1.43 6.44 6.24
CA PRO A 28 -2.54 7.38 6.42
C PRO A 28 -2.77 8.26 5.18
N LEU A 29 -1.72 8.60 4.43
CA LEU A 29 -1.88 9.33 3.16
C LEU A 29 -2.56 8.47 2.09
N CYS A 30 -2.25 7.17 2.00
CA CYS A 30 -2.91 6.27 1.05
C CYS A 30 -4.38 6.08 1.42
N PHE A 31 -4.68 5.89 2.70
CA PHE A 31 -6.07 5.84 3.19
C PHE A 31 -6.83 7.09 2.80
N LEU A 32 -6.30 8.27 3.16
CA LEU A 32 -6.97 9.54 2.91
C LEU A 32 -7.10 9.83 1.42
N GLY A 33 -6.04 9.59 0.65
CA GLY A 33 -6.03 9.79 -0.80
C GLY A 33 -7.05 8.92 -1.51
N VAL A 34 -7.15 7.64 -1.13
CA VAL A 34 -8.16 6.74 -1.71
C VAL A 34 -9.57 7.11 -1.28
N PHE A 35 -9.79 7.36 0.02
CA PHE A 35 -11.09 7.77 0.53
C PHE A 35 -11.59 9.04 -0.16
N VAL A 36 -10.75 10.08 -0.23
CA VAL A 36 -11.11 11.33 -0.91
C VAL A 36 -11.34 11.08 -2.41
N GLY A 37 -10.49 10.30 -3.06
CA GLY A 37 -10.62 9.98 -4.49
C GLY A 37 -11.97 9.35 -4.86
N TYR A 38 -12.45 8.40 -4.04
CA TYR A 38 -13.80 7.85 -4.22
C TYR A 38 -14.90 8.85 -3.83
N ALA A 39 -14.74 9.56 -2.71
CA ALA A 39 -15.72 10.53 -2.24
C ALA A 39 -15.99 11.68 -3.23
N VAL A 40 -14.98 12.10 -4.00
CA VAL A 40 -15.12 13.12 -5.05
C VAL A 40 -15.42 12.55 -6.44
N GLY A 41 -15.50 11.23 -6.58
CA GLY A 41 -15.82 10.55 -7.85
C GLY A 41 -14.67 10.52 -8.87
N VAL A 42 -13.42 10.67 -8.43
CA VAL A 42 -12.23 10.50 -9.30
C VAL A 42 -11.97 9.02 -9.60
N PHE A 43 -12.34 8.13 -8.68
CA PHE A 43 -12.25 6.69 -8.85
C PHE A 43 -13.60 6.07 -9.22
N GLU A 44 -13.58 5.12 -10.15
CA GLU A 44 -14.79 4.48 -10.65
C GLU A 44 -15.06 3.18 -9.90
N VAL A 45 -16.31 2.96 -9.51
CA VAL A 45 -16.77 1.68 -8.99
C VAL A 45 -17.16 0.80 -10.18
N LEU A 46 -16.19 0.14 -10.80
CA LEU A 46 -16.46 -0.86 -11.82
C LEU A 46 -17.19 -2.04 -11.15
N GLY A 47 -18.47 -2.22 -11.50
CA GLY A 47 -19.35 -3.28 -10.99
C GLY A 47 -19.00 -4.69 -11.49
N GLY A 48 -17.73 -5.08 -11.45
CA GLY A 48 -17.25 -6.40 -11.80
C GLY A 48 -17.42 -7.40 -10.65
N VAL A 49 -17.63 -8.67 -10.98
CA VAL A 49 -17.88 -9.81 -10.07
C VAL A 49 -16.77 -10.03 -9.02
N VAL A 50 -15.61 -9.38 -9.17
CA VAL A 50 -14.53 -9.37 -8.18
C VAL A 50 -14.68 -8.12 -7.32
N PHE A 51 -15.01 -8.29 -6.03
CA PHE A 51 -15.07 -7.24 -5.00
C PHE A 51 -13.68 -6.65 -4.65
N LEU A 52 -12.81 -6.45 -5.65
CA LEU A 52 -11.53 -5.79 -5.50
C LEU A 52 -11.67 -4.35 -6.04
N PRO A 53 -11.64 -3.32 -5.18
CA PRO A 53 -11.62 -1.93 -5.64
C PRO A 53 -10.32 -1.68 -6.41
N TRP A 54 -10.42 -1.69 -7.74
CA TRP A 54 -9.26 -1.68 -8.64
C TRP A 54 -8.38 -0.46 -8.41
N ASP A 55 -8.97 0.74 -8.34
CA ASP A 55 -8.21 1.97 -8.17
C ASP A 55 -7.50 2.03 -6.82
N ALA A 56 -8.16 1.60 -5.74
CA ALA A 56 -7.55 1.49 -4.41
C ALA A 56 -6.39 0.48 -4.41
N ALA A 57 -6.58 -0.68 -5.04
CA ALA A 57 -5.56 -1.72 -5.13
C ALA A 57 -4.35 -1.24 -5.92
N VAL A 58 -4.57 -0.61 -7.08
CA VAL A 58 -3.49 -0.05 -7.91
C VAL A 58 -2.74 1.05 -7.16
N ALA A 59 -3.45 2.00 -6.54
CA ALA A 59 -2.84 3.07 -5.77
C ALA A 59 -1.97 2.51 -4.62
N GLY A 60 -2.52 1.59 -3.83
CA GLY A 60 -1.81 0.93 -2.73
C GLY A 60 -0.58 0.16 -3.20
N VAL A 61 -0.71 -0.63 -4.28
CA VAL A 61 0.40 -1.41 -4.86
C VAL A 61 1.49 -0.51 -5.39
N LEU A 62 1.16 0.57 -6.10
CA LEU A 62 2.14 1.52 -6.63
C LEU A 62 2.95 2.18 -5.52
N VAL A 63 2.28 2.69 -4.48
CA VAL A 63 2.97 3.32 -3.34
C VAL A 63 3.82 2.29 -2.60
N ALA A 64 3.30 1.10 -2.34
CA ALA A 64 4.05 0.02 -1.70
C ALA A 64 5.29 -0.39 -2.51
N ALA A 65 5.17 -0.50 -3.84
CA ALA A 65 6.28 -0.83 -4.72
C ALA A 65 7.35 0.28 -4.74
N ILE A 66 6.96 1.55 -4.73
CA ILE A 66 7.89 2.69 -4.62
C ILE A 66 8.65 2.65 -3.30
N LEU A 67 7.97 2.39 -2.18
CA LEU A 67 8.61 2.26 -0.86
C LEU A 67 9.57 1.07 -0.81
N ALA A 68 9.16 -0.08 -1.35
CA ALA A 68 10.01 -1.26 -1.45
C ALA A 68 11.23 -1.02 -2.35
N TYR A 69 11.08 -0.28 -3.46
CA TYR A 69 12.20 0.16 -4.31
C TYR A 69 13.20 1.03 -3.53
N ARG A 70 12.72 1.83 -2.57
CA ARG A 70 13.58 2.61 -1.65
C ARG A 70 14.18 1.78 -0.52
N GLY A 71 13.84 0.50 -0.42
CA GLY A 71 14.35 -0.44 0.58
C GLY A 71 13.49 -0.56 1.84
N ASP A 72 12.20 -0.23 1.75
CA ASP A 72 11.26 -0.45 2.84
C ASP A 72 10.79 -1.90 2.95
N GLY A 73 10.34 -2.26 4.15
CA GLY A 73 10.05 -3.64 4.53
C GLY A 73 8.70 -4.14 4.03
N LEU A 74 8.56 -5.46 4.01
CA LEU A 74 7.34 -6.15 3.62
C LEU A 74 6.12 -5.75 4.47
N ALA A 75 6.31 -5.52 5.78
CA ALA A 75 5.22 -5.10 6.65
C ALA A 75 4.69 -3.70 6.28
N VAL A 76 5.57 -2.81 5.81
CA VAL A 76 5.16 -1.48 5.32
C VAL A 76 4.30 -1.63 4.08
N ALA A 77 4.67 -2.51 3.16
CA ALA A 77 3.89 -2.79 1.96
C ALA A 77 2.49 -3.32 2.30
N TRP A 78 2.37 -4.26 3.24
CA TRP A 78 1.07 -4.75 3.70
C TRP A 78 0.20 -3.63 4.30
N VAL A 79 0.76 -2.83 5.21
CA VAL A 79 0.03 -1.76 5.88
C VAL A 79 -0.41 -0.67 4.90
N VAL A 80 0.42 -0.32 3.92
CA VAL A 80 0.08 0.67 2.87
C VAL A 80 -1.07 0.18 1.99
N VAL A 81 -1.00 -1.07 1.50
CA VAL A 81 -2.07 -1.62 0.67
C VAL A 81 -3.36 -1.77 1.48
N TYR A 82 -3.26 -2.24 2.73
CA TYR A 82 -4.41 -2.33 3.62
C TYR A 82 -5.08 -0.98 3.82
N ALA A 83 -4.28 0.06 4.09
CA ALA A 83 -4.79 1.41 4.30
C ALA A 83 -5.48 1.96 3.05
N ALA A 84 -4.93 1.72 1.85
CA ALA A 84 -5.57 2.09 0.59
C ALA A 84 -6.93 1.40 0.42
N LEU A 85 -7.00 0.07 0.60
CA LEU A 85 -8.25 -0.68 0.48
C LEU A 85 -9.29 -0.25 1.53
N LEU A 86 -8.83 0.04 2.76
CA LEU A 86 -9.69 0.54 3.82
C LEU A 86 -10.27 1.92 3.49
N GLY A 87 -9.53 2.76 2.75
CA GLY A 87 -10.01 4.04 2.25
C GLY A 87 -11.25 3.90 1.35
N TYR A 88 -11.24 2.91 0.45
CA TYR A 88 -12.43 2.57 -0.35
C TYR A 88 -13.59 2.06 0.52
N SER A 89 -13.31 1.14 1.46
CA SER A 89 -14.36 0.64 2.36
C SER A 89 -14.97 1.75 3.21
N ALA A 90 -14.17 2.72 3.66
CA ALA A 90 -14.65 3.89 4.39
C ALA A 90 -15.61 4.72 3.54
N ASP A 91 -15.31 4.99 2.27
CA ASP A 91 -16.24 5.67 1.36
C ASP A 91 -17.55 4.89 1.19
N HIS A 92 -17.43 3.60 0.87
CA HIS A 92 -18.59 2.73 0.65
C HIS A 92 -19.55 2.69 1.85
N TYR A 93 -19.04 2.49 3.07
CA TYR A 93 -19.88 2.39 4.26
C TYR A 93 -20.28 3.77 4.83
N LEU A 94 -19.36 4.75 4.86
CA LEU A 94 -19.59 6.05 5.51
C LEU A 94 -20.20 7.11 4.61
N LEU A 95 -20.17 6.93 3.28
CA LEU A 95 -20.83 7.83 2.32
C LEU A 95 -21.90 7.10 1.49
N GLY A 96 -21.68 5.84 1.10
CA GLY A 96 -22.60 5.07 0.25
C GLY A 96 -23.93 4.58 0.90
N LEU A 97 -24.10 4.71 2.22
CA LEU A 97 -25.28 4.25 2.97
C LEU A 97 -25.98 5.38 3.75
N PRO A 98 -26.51 6.43 3.08
CA PRO A 98 -27.01 7.64 3.75
C PRO A 98 -28.24 7.41 4.65
N GLY A 99 -28.98 6.31 4.45
CA GLY A 99 -30.19 5.99 5.21
C GLY A 99 -29.95 5.27 6.55
N ARG A 100 -28.72 4.92 6.90
CA ARG A 100 -28.39 4.22 8.15
C ARG A 100 -27.78 5.16 9.19
N PRO A 101 -28.05 4.97 10.50
CA PRO A 101 -27.41 5.76 11.54
C PRO A 101 -25.89 5.57 11.52
N VAL A 102 -25.14 6.64 11.84
CA VAL A 102 -23.68 6.69 11.72
C VAL A 102 -22.98 5.56 12.48
N VAL A 103 -23.50 5.20 13.66
CA VAL A 103 -22.94 4.11 14.48
C VAL A 103 -23.01 2.76 13.76
N GLU A 104 -24.12 2.46 13.08
CA GLU A 104 -24.25 1.22 12.30
C GLU A 104 -23.32 1.19 11.10
N ARG A 105 -23.06 2.34 10.48
CA ARG A 105 -22.14 2.46 9.34
C ARG A 105 -20.69 2.24 9.78
N ILE A 106 -20.31 2.78 10.93
CA ILE A 106 -19.00 2.53 11.56
C ILE A 106 -18.89 1.05 11.96
N ALA A 107 -19.93 0.48 12.57
CA ALA A 107 -19.94 -0.94 12.93
C ALA A 107 -19.80 -1.85 11.69
N ALA A 108 -20.46 -1.50 10.58
CA ALA A 108 -20.32 -2.22 9.32
C ALA A 108 -18.91 -2.12 8.73
N LEU A 109 -18.29 -0.93 8.77
CA LEU A 109 -16.90 -0.73 8.35
C LEU A 109 -15.91 -1.55 9.20
N LEU A 110 -16.16 -1.65 10.50
CA LEU A 110 -15.32 -2.39 11.46
C LEU A 110 -15.70 -3.86 11.58
N GLY A 111 -16.59 -4.37 10.71
CA GLY A 111 -16.96 -5.78 10.67
C GLY A 111 -15.74 -6.66 10.42
N VAL A 112 -15.53 -7.65 11.30
CA VAL A 112 -14.34 -8.51 11.28
C VAL A 112 -14.16 -9.21 9.94
N ASP A 113 -15.23 -9.73 9.34
CA ASP A 113 -15.16 -10.42 8.05
C ASP A 113 -14.64 -9.50 6.92
N GLY A 114 -15.11 -8.24 6.90
CA GLY A 114 -14.64 -7.24 5.94
C GLY A 114 -13.17 -6.90 6.17
N LEU A 115 -12.78 -6.63 7.42
CA LEU A 115 -11.40 -6.32 7.76
C LEU A 115 -10.44 -7.48 7.47
N VAL A 116 -10.86 -8.73 7.70
CA VAL A 116 -10.10 -9.94 7.37
C VAL A 116 -9.97 -10.09 5.86
N TYR A 117 -11.06 -9.89 5.10
CA TYR A 117 -11.04 -9.92 3.64
C TYR A 117 -10.06 -8.90 3.05
N LEU A 118 -10.06 -7.66 3.56
CA LEU A 118 -9.06 -6.65 3.19
C LEU A 118 -7.64 -7.07 3.59
N GLY A 119 -7.49 -7.70 4.75
CA GLY A 119 -6.22 -8.21 5.26
C GLY A 119 -5.60 -9.23 4.33
N VAL A 120 -6.39 -10.20 3.86
CA VAL A 120 -5.93 -11.22 2.90
C VAL A 120 -5.50 -10.58 1.58
N GLN A 121 -6.27 -9.63 1.05
CA GLN A 121 -5.90 -8.91 -0.16
C GLN A 121 -4.60 -8.13 0.02
N ALA A 122 -4.47 -7.40 1.13
CA ALA A 122 -3.27 -6.63 1.45
C ALA A 122 -2.02 -7.50 1.60
N LEU A 123 -2.16 -8.71 2.17
CA LEU A 123 -1.06 -9.67 2.25
C LEU A 123 -0.59 -10.10 0.85
N VAL A 124 -1.52 -10.47 -0.03
CA VAL A 124 -1.19 -10.92 -1.40
C VAL A 124 -0.60 -9.77 -2.21
N LEU A 125 -1.33 -8.67 -2.33
CA LEU A 125 -0.95 -7.51 -3.15
C LEU A 125 0.30 -6.80 -2.60
N GLY A 126 0.39 -6.62 -1.28
CA GLY A 126 1.55 -6.01 -0.64
C GLY A 126 2.82 -6.84 -0.82
N THR A 127 2.71 -8.18 -0.79
CA THR A 127 3.85 -9.06 -1.10
C THR A 127 4.29 -8.92 -2.55
N LEU A 128 3.35 -8.93 -3.50
CA LEU A 128 3.65 -8.73 -4.91
C LEU A 128 4.30 -7.37 -5.17
N ALA A 129 3.75 -6.30 -4.59
CA ALA A 129 4.29 -4.95 -4.68
C ALA A 129 5.72 -4.87 -4.11
N TRP A 130 5.95 -5.50 -2.95
CA TRP A 130 7.26 -5.52 -2.31
C TRP A 130 8.30 -6.28 -3.14
N ILE A 131 7.94 -7.45 -3.69
CA ILE A 131 8.81 -8.20 -4.60
C ILE A 131 9.13 -7.34 -5.83
N GLY A 132 8.13 -6.76 -6.48
CA GLY A 132 8.29 -5.94 -7.67
C GLY A 132 9.22 -4.73 -7.44
N GLY A 133 8.98 -3.97 -6.37
CA GLY A 133 9.81 -2.83 -6.00
C GLY A 133 11.25 -3.23 -5.67
N THR A 134 11.43 -4.32 -4.91
CA THR A 134 12.76 -4.81 -4.54
C THR A 134 13.54 -5.29 -5.77
N VAL A 135 12.91 -6.05 -6.67
CA VAL A 135 13.53 -6.53 -7.91
C VAL A 135 13.91 -5.34 -8.80
N ALA A 136 13.01 -4.37 -8.97
CA ALA A 136 13.29 -3.17 -9.75
C ALA A 136 14.51 -2.40 -9.21
N ALA A 137 14.65 -2.28 -7.88
CA ALA A 137 15.81 -1.64 -7.26
C ALA A 137 17.12 -2.38 -7.54
N ARG A 138 17.09 -3.72 -7.52
CA ARG A 138 18.27 -4.55 -7.84
C ARG A 138 18.68 -4.40 -9.30
N VAL A 139 17.71 -4.42 -10.22
CA VAL A 139 17.97 -4.23 -11.65
C VAL A 139 18.56 -2.83 -11.91
N ALA A 140 17.98 -1.80 -11.31
CA ALA A 140 18.48 -0.43 -11.46
C ALA A 140 19.92 -0.27 -10.95
N ALA A 141 20.27 -0.93 -9.85
CA ALA A 141 21.64 -0.92 -9.31
C ALA A 141 22.63 -1.59 -10.28
N VAL A 142 22.30 -2.76 -10.84
CA VAL A 142 23.15 -3.47 -11.80
C VAL A 142 23.36 -2.66 -13.08
N VAL A 143 22.30 -2.02 -13.59
CA VAL A 143 22.39 -1.17 -14.79
C VAL A 143 23.28 0.05 -14.53
N ARG A 144 23.19 0.64 -13.34
CA ARG A 144 24.00 1.80 -12.96
C ARG A 144 25.49 1.44 -12.88
N ASP A 145 25.80 0.32 -12.26
CA ASP A 145 27.19 -0.17 -12.10
C ASP A 145 27.87 -0.41 -13.45
N ARG A 146 27.15 -1.01 -14.40
CA ARG A 146 27.62 -1.22 -15.78
C ARG A 146 27.88 0.07 -16.56
N ARG A 147 27.17 1.16 -16.27
CA ARG A 147 27.39 2.46 -16.94
C ARG A 147 28.63 3.15 -16.40
N SER A 148 28.87 3.10 -15.09
CA SER A 148 30.07 3.70 -14.48
C SER A 148 31.37 3.03 -14.93
N THR A 149 31.35 1.75 -15.29
CA THR A 149 32.53 1.06 -15.81
C THR A 149 32.87 1.45 -17.25
N THR A 150 31.90 1.91 -18.05
CA THR A 150 32.10 2.27 -19.46
C THR A 150 32.51 3.74 -19.66
N GLU A 151 32.18 4.63 -18.72
CA GLU A 151 32.60 6.04 -18.75
C GLU A 151 33.98 6.28 -18.12
N GLY A 152 34.57 5.26 -17.48
CA GLY A 152 35.87 5.32 -16.81
C GLY A 152 37.06 4.79 -17.62
N GLU A 153 36.84 4.30 -18.85
CA GLU A 153 37.87 3.95 -19.84
C GLU A 153 38.00 5.05 -20.90
#